data_AF-A0A521FPD1-F1
#
_entry.id   AF-A0A521FPD1-F1
#
_cell.length_a   1.000
_cell.length_b   1.000
_cell.length_c   1.000
_cell.angle_alpha   90.00
_cell.angle_beta   90.00
_cell.angle_gamma   90.00
#
_symmetry.space_group_name_H-M   'P 1'
#
loop_
_entity.id
_entity.type
_entity.pdbx_description
1 polymer ?
#
loop_
_entity_poly.entity_id
_entity_poly.type
_entity_poly.pdbx_seq_one_letter_code
_entity_poly.pdbx_strand_id
1 'polypeptide(L)'
;MEVTTNALDIFFKNINICIIKTLSMRSKNKCGLKDYKKAFIKFSGLEESSFQIKKDSGALVLYEGMTYRVCHYDDLLEEFKTYFKNDYTLIYTETPFDLWAILFERHHEITDDDLIIDIFNAWSDYWKHEKVQFVNKHTYENAKARSREEFNQLVDQLQKAPGNFITNAIEISDITLIPVIALSLRSRFKIEENFYKECVDILIEEFPDLFASDGNFDLVEIETIDSDAEPFYIYKPDYDYGD
;
A
#
# COMPACT_ATOMS: atom_id res chain seq x y z
N MET A 1 8.35 9.04 -44.12
CA MET A 1 8.40 8.14 -42.95
C MET A 1 8.38 9.04 -41.74
N GLU A 2 7.18 9.34 -41.27
CA GLU A 2 6.98 10.22 -40.12
C GLU A 2 6.97 9.38 -38.85
N VAL A 3 7.70 9.89 -37.86
CA VAL A 3 7.87 9.32 -36.53
C VAL A 3 6.53 9.39 -35.81
N THR A 4 5.93 8.23 -35.56
CA THR A 4 4.79 8.09 -34.64
C THR A 4 5.30 8.24 -33.21
N THR A 5 5.24 9.45 -32.68
CA THR A 5 5.47 9.72 -31.25
C THR A 5 4.42 8.96 -30.45
N ASN A 6 4.88 8.05 -29.61
CA ASN A 6 4.08 7.14 -28.80
C ASN A 6 3.14 7.93 -27.87
N ALA A 7 1.83 7.65 -27.93
CA ALA A 7 0.87 8.12 -26.93
C ALA A 7 1.21 7.58 -25.52
N LEU A 8 2.03 6.53 -25.44
CA LEU A 8 2.62 6.00 -24.20
C LEU A 8 3.64 6.95 -23.54
N ASP A 9 4.37 7.76 -24.31
CA ASP A 9 5.38 8.68 -23.75
C ASP A 9 4.76 9.91 -23.05
N ILE A 10 3.49 10.20 -23.35
CA ILE A 10 2.72 11.27 -22.68
C ILE A 10 2.14 10.76 -21.34
N PHE A 11 1.90 9.45 -21.22
CA PHE A 11 1.43 8.83 -19.97
C PHE A 11 2.55 8.80 -18.91
N PHE A 12 3.79 8.51 -19.31
CA PHE A 12 4.93 8.48 -18.38
C PHE A 12 5.49 9.87 -17.99
N LYS A 13 5.23 10.92 -18.78
CA LYS A 13 5.80 12.25 -18.51
C LYS A 13 5.07 13.08 -17.45
N ASN A 14 3.90 12.66 -16.99
CA ASN A 14 3.14 13.39 -15.96
C ASN A 14 3.19 12.76 -14.55
N ILE A 15 3.94 11.67 -14.36
CA ILE A 15 4.13 11.03 -13.03
C ILE A 15 5.17 11.80 -12.16
N ASN A 16 5.75 12.89 -12.65
CA ASN A 16 6.86 13.57 -11.97
C ASN A 16 6.53 14.90 -11.28
N ILE A 17 5.26 15.27 -11.08
CA ILE A 17 4.92 16.50 -10.36
C ILE A 17 3.61 16.33 -9.57
N CYS A 18 3.69 15.84 -8.33
CA CYS A 18 2.91 16.35 -7.19
C CYS A 18 3.18 15.61 -5.85
N ILE A 19 4.46 15.41 -5.47
CA ILE A 19 4.80 15.12 -4.07
C ILE A 19 5.17 16.43 -3.37
N ILE A 20 4.28 17.43 -3.40
CA ILE A 20 4.37 18.56 -2.47
C ILE A 20 2.94 18.98 -2.11
N LYS A 21 2.71 19.02 -0.80
CA LYS A 21 1.70 19.77 -0.04
C LYS A 21 0.38 19.06 0.36
N THR A 22 0.36 18.79 1.67
CA THR A 22 -0.77 19.00 2.63
C THR A 22 -1.84 17.90 2.61
N LEU A 23 -2.26 17.27 3.71
CA LEU A 23 -2.76 17.87 4.95
C LEU A 23 -2.72 16.88 6.13
N SER A 24 -2.21 17.39 7.26
CA SER A 24 -2.57 16.95 8.60
C SER A 24 -4.10 16.89 8.76
N MET A 25 -4.67 15.69 8.82
CA MET A 25 -6.00 15.45 9.39
C MET A 25 -5.88 14.57 10.64
N ARG A 26 -6.74 14.88 11.61
CA ARG A 26 -6.58 14.59 13.03
C ARG A 26 -7.00 13.15 13.36
N SER A 27 -6.04 12.29 13.68
CA SER A 27 -6.24 11.17 14.63
C SER A 27 -6.14 11.71 16.07
N LYS A 28 -6.97 11.18 16.98
CA LYS A 28 -7.25 11.72 18.33
C LYS A 28 -6.25 11.33 19.42
N ASN A 29 -5.21 10.56 19.12
CA ASN A 29 -4.04 10.38 19.99
C ASN A 29 -2.77 10.62 19.16
N LYS A 30 -2.40 11.89 18.93
CA LYS A 30 -1.13 12.19 18.25
C LYS A 30 0.00 11.88 19.23
N CYS A 31 0.71 10.78 18.99
CA CYS A 31 2.00 10.49 19.64
C CYS A 31 2.87 11.77 19.66
N GLY A 32 3.35 12.11 20.86
CA GLY A 32 4.20 13.27 21.07
C GLY A 32 5.63 12.97 20.64
N LEU A 33 6.42 14.02 20.34
CA LEU A 33 7.86 13.86 20.09
C LEU A 33 8.58 13.14 21.24
N LYS A 34 8.05 13.27 22.46
CA LYS A 34 8.55 12.57 23.65
C LYS A 34 8.37 11.05 23.58
N ASP A 35 7.32 10.58 22.94
CA ASP A 35 7.00 9.14 22.89
C ASP A 35 7.92 8.45 21.88
N TYR A 36 8.12 9.04 20.70
CA TYR A 36 9.14 8.58 19.75
C TYR A 36 10.56 8.60 20.33
N LYS A 37 10.89 9.63 21.12
CA LYS A 37 12.18 9.68 21.84
C LYS A 37 12.34 8.50 22.80
N LYS A 38 11.32 8.21 23.60
CA LYS A 38 11.33 7.07 24.52
C LYS A 38 11.47 5.74 23.78
N ALA A 39 10.74 5.56 22.68
CA ALA A 39 10.86 4.40 21.81
C ALA A 39 12.30 4.21 21.31
N PHE A 40 12.91 5.27 20.78
CA PHE A 40 14.28 5.20 20.28
C PHE A 40 15.32 4.96 21.38
N ILE A 41 15.15 5.55 22.56
CA ILE A 41 16.02 5.28 23.73
C ILE A 41 15.90 3.82 24.16
N LYS A 42 14.68 3.26 24.21
CA LYS A 42 14.46 1.86 24.57
C LYS A 42 15.08 0.91 23.54
N PHE A 43 14.99 1.25 22.25
CA PHE A 43 15.62 0.51 21.15
C PHE A 43 17.16 0.53 21.22
N SER A 44 17.74 1.72 21.29
CA SER A 44 19.18 1.93 21.11
C SER A 44 19.99 1.78 22.40
N GLY A 45 19.34 1.90 23.56
CA GLY A 45 20.01 1.97 24.86
C GLY A 45 20.76 3.28 25.12
N LEU A 46 20.56 4.30 24.27
CA LEU A 46 21.31 5.56 24.31
C LEU A 46 20.68 6.59 25.26
N GLU A 47 21.50 7.54 25.71
CA GLU A 47 21.01 8.74 26.37
C GLU A 47 20.44 9.74 25.35
N GLU A 48 19.41 10.51 25.75
CA GLU A 48 18.71 11.47 24.88
C GLU A 48 19.63 12.50 24.19
N SER A 49 20.75 12.86 24.84
CA SER A 49 21.75 13.79 24.30
C SER A 49 22.57 13.23 23.13
N SER A 50 22.48 11.93 22.87
CA SER A 50 23.36 11.22 21.91
C SER A 50 22.85 11.25 20.48
N PHE A 51 21.60 11.64 20.24
CA PHE A 51 20.97 11.62 18.93
C PHE A 51 20.16 12.89 18.66
N GLN A 52 19.95 13.19 17.40
CA GLN A 52 19.05 14.27 16.98
C GLN A 52 17.74 13.67 16.51
N ILE A 53 16.61 14.25 16.90
CA ILE A 53 15.29 13.78 16.47
C ILE A 53 14.43 14.94 15.97
N LYS A 54 13.74 14.72 14.86
CA LYS A 54 12.81 15.67 14.25
C LYS A 54 11.48 14.99 14.01
N LYS A 55 10.39 15.69 14.28
CA LYS A 55 9.03 15.19 14.01
C LYS A 55 8.73 15.27 12.50
N ASP A 56 8.15 14.20 11.98
CA ASP A 56 7.63 14.10 10.61
C ASP A 56 6.32 13.26 10.60
N SER A 57 6.02 12.47 9.56
CA SER A 57 5.06 11.35 9.56
C SER A 57 5.54 10.20 10.48
N GLY A 58 5.75 10.52 11.76
CA GLY A 58 6.51 9.78 12.75
C GLY A 58 7.64 10.65 13.31
N ALA A 59 8.83 10.09 13.48
CA ALA A 59 10.05 10.84 13.78
C ALA A 59 11.27 10.29 13.04
N LEU A 60 12.14 11.18 12.59
CA LEU A 60 13.45 10.85 12.03
C LEU A 60 14.50 11.09 13.10
N VAL A 61 15.34 10.09 13.33
CA VAL A 61 16.43 10.11 14.30
C VAL A 61 17.76 9.97 13.57
N LEU A 62 18.66 10.93 13.77
CA LEU A 62 20.04 10.88 13.27
C LEU A 62 20.97 10.48 14.41
N TYR A 63 21.67 9.35 14.23
CA TYR A 63 22.65 8.83 15.17
C TYR A 63 23.82 8.21 14.41
N GLU A 64 25.06 8.59 14.75
CA GLU A 64 26.30 8.07 14.14
C GLU A 64 26.34 8.10 12.59
N GLY A 65 25.72 9.12 11.98
CA GLY A 65 25.65 9.22 10.52
C GLY A 65 24.68 8.25 9.86
N MET A 66 23.78 7.63 10.64
CA MET A 66 22.67 6.84 10.15
C MET A 66 21.34 7.52 10.51
N THR A 67 20.41 7.50 9.57
CA THR A 67 19.02 7.92 9.80
C THR A 67 18.17 6.70 10.14
N TYR A 68 17.43 6.81 11.23
CA TYR A 68 16.39 5.88 11.65
C TYR A 68 15.04 6.57 11.56
N ARG A 69 14.01 5.81 11.19
CA ARG A 69 12.62 6.23 11.27
C ARG A 69 11.98 5.52 12.46
N VAL A 70 11.24 6.28 13.26
CA VAL A 70 10.47 5.80 14.41
C VAL A 70 9.01 6.14 14.15
N CYS A 71 8.17 5.13 14.02
CA CYS A 71 6.75 5.28 13.71
C CYS A 71 5.89 4.60 14.78
N HIS A 72 4.82 5.25 15.21
CA HIS A 72 3.73 4.54 15.87
C HIS A 72 2.93 3.79 14.81
N TYR A 73 2.20 2.74 15.19
CA TYR A 73 1.33 2.01 14.26
C TYR A 73 0.37 2.93 13.49
N ASP A 74 -0.26 3.88 14.19
CA ASP A 74 -1.16 4.86 13.56
C ASP A 74 -0.46 5.77 12.54
N ASP A 75 0.85 6.00 12.66
CA ASP A 75 1.60 6.78 11.66
C ASP A 75 1.73 5.99 10.36
N LEU A 76 2.05 4.69 10.45
CA LEU A 76 2.10 3.78 9.30
C LEU A 76 0.73 3.70 8.66
N LEU A 77 -0.32 3.53 9.46
CA LEU A 77 -1.69 3.44 8.96
C LEU A 77 -2.14 4.69 8.20
N GLU A 78 -1.80 5.89 8.67
CA GLU A 78 -2.11 7.14 7.96
C GLU A 78 -1.27 7.32 6.69
N GLU A 79 0.00 6.92 6.72
CA GLU A 79 0.86 6.91 5.53
C GLU A 79 0.28 5.97 4.45
N PHE A 80 -0.08 4.74 4.84
CA PHE A 80 -0.74 3.78 3.97
C PHE A 80 -2.06 4.30 3.41
N LYS A 81 -2.95 4.82 4.26
CA LYS A 81 -4.19 5.45 3.80
C LYS A 81 -3.96 6.55 2.77
N THR A 82 -2.86 7.29 2.89
CA THR A 82 -2.53 8.35 1.94
C THR A 82 -2.19 7.76 0.57
N TYR A 83 -1.44 6.66 0.53
CA TYR A 83 -1.22 5.89 -0.71
C TYR A 83 -2.55 5.38 -1.29
N PHE A 84 -3.44 4.85 -0.44
CA PHE A 84 -4.70 4.27 -0.92
C PHE A 84 -5.79 5.28 -1.33
N LYS A 85 -5.76 6.52 -0.81
CA LYS A 85 -6.82 7.51 -1.07
C LYS A 85 -6.67 8.29 -2.38
N ASN A 86 -5.45 8.41 -2.90
CA ASN A 86 -5.17 9.39 -3.97
C ASN A 86 -5.47 8.88 -5.39
N ASP A 87 -5.40 7.56 -5.63
CA ASP A 87 -5.80 6.96 -6.90
C ASP A 87 -5.92 5.44 -6.72
N TYR A 88 -7.06 4.85 -7.11
CA TYR A 88 -7.21 3.39 -7.09
C TYR A 88 -6.22 2.67 -8.00
N THR A 89 -5.69 3.39 -9.00
CA THR A 89 -4.63 2.87 -9.86
C THR A 89 -3.23 2.99 -9.27
N LEU A 90 -3.00 3.83 -8.25
CA LEU A 90 -1.69 3.90 -7.57
C LEU A 90 -1.54 2.82 -6.50
N ILE A 91 -2.66 2.36 -5.94
CA ILE A 91 -2.71 1.29 -4.93
C ILE A 91 -1.92 0.06 -5.34
N TYR A 92 -2.03 -0.36 -6.60
CA TYR A 92 -1.45 -1.62 -7.08
C TYR A 92 -0.02 -1.48 -7.64
N THR A 93 0.42 -0.25 -7.96
CA THR A 93 1.77 -0.02 -8.50
C THR A 93 2.82 0.13 -7.41
N GLU A 94 2.41 0.49 -6.19
CA GLU A 94 3.31 0.79 -5.06
C GLU A 94 3.24 -0.26 -3.94
N THR A 95 2.39 -1.29 -4.07
CA THR A 95 2.30 -2.42 -3.12
C THR A 95 2.69 -3.74 -3.78
N PRO A 96 3.31 -4.69 -3.04
CA PRO A 96 3.63 -6.01 -3.59
C PRO A 96 2.36 -6.73 -4.02
N PHE A 97 2.41 -7.41 -5.17
CA PHE A 97 1.26 -8.21 -5.59
C PHE A 97 0.91 -9.32 -4.60
N ASP A 98 1.92 -9.86 -3.91
CA ASP A 98 1.76 -10.90 -2.89
C ASP A 98 0.93 -10.45 -1.69
N LEU A 99 0.82 -9.13 -1.42
CA LEU A 99 -0.09 -8.58 -0.41
C LEU A 99 -1.53 -9.08 -0.64
N TRP A 100 -1.98 -9.10 -1.89
CA TRP A 100 -3.35 -9.50 -2.24
C TRP A 100 -3.57 -10.99 -2.07
N ALA A 101 -2.54 -11.81 -2.30
CA ALA A 101 -2.60 -13.24 -2.09
C ALA A 101 -2.73 -13.55 -0.59
N ILE A 102 -1.87 -12.93 0.23
CA ILE A 102 -1.89 -13.12 1.69
C ILE A 102 -3.20 -12.61 2.28
N LEU A 103 -3.69 -11.44 1.83
CA LEU A 103 -4.96 -10.89 2.30
C LEU A 103 -6.11 -11.85 1.97
N PHE A 104 -6.16 -12.39 0.75
CA PHE A 104 -7.17 -13.40 0.38
C PHE A 104 -7.05 -14.67 1.23
N GLU A 105 -5.83 -15.17 1.43
CA GLU A 105 -5.58 -16.37 2.24
C GLU A 105 -6.01 -16.19 3.70
N ARG A 106 -5.88 -14.99 4.29
CA ARG A 106 -6.36 -14.69 5.64
C ARG A 106 -7.90 -14.69 5.74
N HIS A 107 -8.61 -14.61 4.61
CA HIS A 107 -10.08 -14.64 4.50
C HIS A 107 -10.60 -15.97 3.92
N HIS A 108 -10.34 -17.08 4.63
CA HIS A 108 -10.76 -18.44 4.23
C HIS A 108 -12.27 -18.62 4.03
N GLU A 109 -13.10 -17.69 4.48
CA GLU A 109 -14.55 -17.69 4.22
C GLU A 109 -14.91 -17.43 2.76
N ILE A 110 -13.97 -17.00 1.91
CA ILE A 110 -14.21 -16.69 0.50
C ILE A 110 -13.98 -17.96 -0.34
N THR A 111 -15.02 -18.42 -1.03
CA THR A 111 -14.92 -19.51 -2.00
C THR A 111 -14.49 -19.00 -3.37
N ASP A 112 -13.96 -19.87 -4.24
CA ASP A 112 -13.58 -19.50 -5.62
C ASP A 112 -14.78 -18.96 -6.43
N ASP A 113 -15.98 -19.52 -6.23
CA ASP A 113 -17.20 -19.04 -6.89
C ASP A 113 -17.59 -17.63 -6.41
N ASP A 114 -17.49 -17.38 -5.10
CA ASP A 114 -17.71 -16.05 -4.53
C ASP A 114 -16.66 -15.04 -5.02
N LEU A 115 -15.41 -15.47 -5.13
CA LEU A 115 -14.30 -14.66 -5.64
C LEU A 115 -14.54 -14.23 -7.09
N ILE A 116 -14.97 -15.15 -7.97
CA ILE A 116 -15.29 -14.83 -9.37
C ILE A 116 -16.40 -13.78 -9.46
N ILE A 117 -17.45 -13.92 -8.64
CA ILE A 117 -18.56 -12.97 -8.60
C ILE A 117 -18.08 -11.60 -8.12
N ASP A 118 -17.23 -11.54 -7.09
CA ASP A 118 -16.72 -10.27 -6.60
C ASP A 118 -15.80 -9.58 -7.59
N ILE A 119 -14.87 -10.31 -8.20
CA ILE A 119 -13.96 -9.78 -9.22
C ILE A 119 -14.78 -9.22 -10.39
N PHE A 120 -15.87 -9.89 -10.79
CA PHE A 120 -16.78 -9.36 -11.81
C PHE A 120 -17.46 -8.05 -11.38
N ASN A 121 -17.95 -7.98 -10.15
CA ASN A 121 -18.60 -6.77 -9.62
C ASN A 121 -17.60 -5.61 -9.55
N ALA A 122 -16.41 -5.87 -9.00
CA ALA A 122 -15.30 -4.93 -8.94
C ALA A 122 -14.85 -4.47 -10.33
N TRP A 123 -14.79 -5.37 -11.31
CA TRP A 123 -14.48 -5.05 -12.70
C TRP A 123 -15.50 -4.08 -13.29
N SER A 124 -16.79 -4.34 -13.07
CA SER A 124 -17.86 -3.45 -13.52
C SER A 124 -17.71 -2.06 -12.93
N ASP A 125 -17.41 -1.96 -11.63
CA ASP A 125 -17.25 -0.69 -10.94
C ASP A 125 -15.97 0.05 -11.32
N TYR A 126 -14.85 -0.66 -11.48
CA TYR A 126 -13.59 -0.12 -12.00
C TYR A 126 -13.83 0.61 -13.33
N TRP A 127 -14.45 -0.04 -14.32
CA TRP A 127 -14.71 0.59 -15.62
C TRP A 127 -15.74 1.72 -15.59
N LYS A 128 -16.65 1.75 -14.61
CA LYS A 128 -17.52 2.93 -14.42
C LYS A 128 -16.71 4.16 -14.02
N HIS A 129 -15.70 3.97 -13.17
CA HIS A 129 -14.81 5.05 -12.71
C HIS A 129 -13.80 5.45 -13.79
N GLU A 130 -13.15 4.48 -14.45
CA GLU A 130 -12.15 4.74 -15.49
C GLU A 130 -12.69 5.52 -16.68
N LYS A 131 -13.99 5.43 -16.96
CA LYS A 131 -14.64 6.12 -18.09
C LYS A 131 -14.30 7.60 -18.21
N VAL A 132 -14.08 8.30 -17.09
CA VAL A 132 -13.77 9.74 -17.10
C VAL A 132 -12.34 10.06 -17.55
N GLN A 133 -11.42 9.07 -17.50
CA GLN A 133 -10.02 9.23 -17.90
C GLN A 133 -9.83 9.13 -19.42
N PHE A 134 -10.79 8.56 -20.14
CA PHE A 134 -10.70 8.39 -21.58
C PHE A 134 -11.33 9.56 -22.33
N VAL A 135 -10.50 10.29 -23.08
CA VAL A 135 -10.97 11.35 -23.99
C VAL A 135 -11.81 10.76 -25.15
N ASN A 136 -11.47 9.55 -25.60
CA ASN A 136 -12.13 8.88 -26.72
C ASN A 136 -12.95 7.68 -26.25
N LYS A 137 -14.27 7.75 -26.50
CA LYS A 137 -15.22 6.67 -26.18
C LYS A 137 -14.85 5.34 -26.83
N HIS A 138 -14.38 5.34 -28.08
CA HIS A 138 -14.00 4.10 -28.77
C HIS A 138 -12.81 3.41 -28.10
N THR A 139 -11.80 4.19 -27.69
CA THR A 139 -10.64 3.68 -26.94
C THR A 139 -11.08 3.06 -25.61
N TYR A 140 -11.99 3.72 -24.88
CA TYR A 140 -12.57 3.19 -23.65
C TYR A 140 -13.29 1.85 -23.87
N GLU A 141 -14.19 1.77 -24.85
CA GLU A 141 -14.95 0.53 -25.10
C GLU A 141 -14.04 -0.62 -25.54
N ASN A 142 -12.99 -0.35 -26.33
CA ASN A 142 -12.02 -1.36 -26.73
C ASN A 142 -11.18 -1.86 -25.53
N ALA A 143 -10.70 -0.94 -24.67
CA ALA A 143 -9.95 -1.29 -23.47
C ALA A 143 -10.82 -2.10 -22.49
N LYS A 144 -12.08 -1.69 -22.31
CA LYS A 144 -13.07 -2.43 -21.53
C LYS A 144 -13.36 -3.81 -22.12
N ALA A 145 -13.50 -3.94 -23.43
CA ALA A 145 -13.71 -5.24 -24.08
C ALA A 145 -12.52 -6.17 -23.88
N ARG A 146 -11.29 -5.67 -24.07
CA ARG A 146 -10.06 -6.42 -23.81
C ARG A 146 -9.97 -6.89 -22.35
N SER A 147 -10.23 -6.01 -21.39
CA SER A 147 -10.22 -6.39 -19.97
C SER A 147 -11.24 -7.47 -19.64
N ARG A 148 -12.33 -7.55 -20.41
CA ARG A 148 -13.33 -8.60 -20.23
C ARG A 148 -12.83 -9.94 -20.74
N GLU A 149 -12.05 -9.94 -21.82
CA GLU A 149 -11.37 -11.14 -22.31
C GLU A 149 -10.34 -11.62 -21.29
N GLU A 150 -9.56 -10.69 -20.70
CA GLU A 150 -8.60 -10.98 -19.62
C GLU A 150 -9.29 -11.59 -18.40
N PHE A 151 -10.43 -11.03 -17.95
CA PHE A 151 -11.23 -11.61 -16.88
C PHE A 151 -11.72 -13.04 -17.20
N ASN A 152 -12.24 -13.26 -18.42
CA ASN A 152 -12.71 -14.59 -18.81
C ASN A 152 -11.55 -15.61 -18.83
N GLN A 153 -10.34 -15.20 -19.22
CA GLN A 153 -9.15 -16.05 -19.14
C GLN A 153 -8.80 -16.42 -17.69
N LEU A 154 -8.92 -15.47 -16.76
CA LEU A 154 -8.69 -15.72 -15.34
C LEU A 154 -9.70 -16.74 -14.79
N VAL A 155 -10.99 -16.57 -15.09
CA VAL A 155 -12.05 -17.53 -14.70
C VAL A 155 -11.75 -18.93 -15.22
N ASP A 156 -11.36 -19.03 -16.50
CA ASP A 156 -10.99 -20.29 -17.13
C ASP A 156 -9.81 -20.97 -16.44
N GLN A 157 -8.81 -20.21 -15.97
CA GLN A 157 -7.66 -20.75 -15.24
C GLN A 157 -8.04 -21.23 -13.85
N LEU A 158 -8.80 -20.44 -13.09
CA LEU A 158 -9.28 -20.80 -11.75
C LEU A 158 -10.10 -22.10 -11.75
N GLN A 159 -10.88 -22.33 -12.81
CA GLN A 159 -11.68 -23.56 -12.95
C GLN A 159 -10.86 -24.79 -13.36
N LYS A 160 -9.72 -24.62 -14.06
CA LYS A 160 -8.95 -25.72 -14.66
C LYS A 160 -7.79 -26.19 -13.80
N ALA A 161 -7.19 -25.30 -13.01
CA ALA A 161 -6.09 -25.63 -12.12
C ALA A 161 -6.17 -24.78 -10.85
N PRO A 162 -6.36 -25.38 -9.66
CA PRO A 162 -6.20 -24.65 -8.40
C PRO A 162 -4.73 -24.23 -8.29
N GLY A 163 -4.49 -22.92 -8.35
CA GLY A 163 -3.20 -22.29 -8.25
C GLY A 163 -3.36 -20.92 -7.61
N ASN A 164 -2.25 -20.23 -7.30
CA ASN A 164 -2.32 -18.89 -6.75
C ASN A 164 -3.00 -17.95 -7.77
N PHE A 165 -4.20 -17.47 -7.43
CA PHE A 165 -5.01 -16.65 -8.31
C PHE A 165 -4.34 -15.32 -8.68
N ILE A 166 -3.49 -14.78 -7.80
CA ILE A 166 -2.70 -13.57 -8.07
C ILE A 166 -1.66 -13.85 -9.15
N THR A 167 -0.93 -14.97 -9.06
CA THR A 167 0.04 -15.35 -10.11
C THR A 167 -0.63 -15.48 -11.46
N ASN A 168 -1.78 -16.17 -11.50
CA ASN A 168 -2.61 -16.29 -12.70
C ASN A 168 -3.04 -14.92 -13.25
N ALA A 169 -3.45 -14.00 -12.38
CA ALA A 169 -3.85 -12.65 -12.77
C ALA A 169 -2.68 -11.82 -13.34
N ILE A 170 -1.49 -11.93 -12.75
CA ILE A 170 -0.27 -11.25 -13.24
C ILE A 170 0.10 -11.76 -14.64
N GLU A 171 0.08 -13.08 -14.85
CA GLU A 171 0.42 -13.68 -16.14
C GLU A 171 -0.52 -13.22 -17.27
N ILE A 172 -1.78 -12.91 -16.95
CA ILE A 172 -2.76 -12.43 -17.91
C ILE A 172 -2.64 -10.91 -18.11
N SER A 173 -2.73 -10.13 -17.02
CA SER A 173 -2.77 -8.66 -17.06
C SER A 173 -2.65 -8.06 -15.65
N ASP A 174 -1.43 -7.72 -15.26
CA ASP A 174 -1.13 -7.00 -14.01
C ASP A 174 -1.80 -5.61 -13.97
N ILE A 175 -1.80 -4.89 -15.09
CA ILE A 175 -2.37 -3.53 -15.21
C ILE A 175 -3.88 -3.50 -14.94
N THR A 176 -4.62 -4.56 -15.29
CA THR A 176 -6.08 -4.55 -15.25
C THR A 176 -6.64 -5.45 -14.17
N LEU A 177 -6.14 -6.68 -14.05
CA LEU A 177 -6.73 -7.66 -13.14
C LEU A 177 -6.35 -7.41 -11.69
N ILE A 178 -5.12 -6.98 -11.41
CA ILE A 178 -4.68 -6.69 -10.04
C ILE A 178 -5.47 -5.55 -9.40
N PRO A 179 -5.67 -4.37 -10.04
CA PRO A 179 -6.53 -3.34 -9.46
C PRO A 179 -7.96 -3.83 -9.23
N VAL A 180 -8.52 -4.63 -10.14
CA VAL A 180 -9.86 -5.21 -9.97
C VAL A 180 -9.90 -6.19 -8.78
N ILE A 181 -8.87 -7.01 -8.61
CA ILE A 181 -8.74 -7.93 -7.49
C ILE A 181 -8.62 -7.16 -6.17
N ALA A 182 -7.75 -6.15 -6.09
CA ALA A 182 -7.61 -5.32 -4.90
C ALA A 182 -8.95 -4.66 -4.51
N LEU A 183 -9.72 -4.19 -5.51
CA LEU A 183 -11.07 -3.66 -5.29
C LEU A 183 -12.05 -4.73 -4.77
N SER A 184 -12.00 -5.95 -5.31
CA SER A 184 -12.85 -7.04 -4.81
C SER A 184 -12.54 -7.38 -3.35
N LEU A 185 -11.27 -7.50 -2.98
CA LEU A 185 -10.85 -7.79 -1.61
C LEU A 185 -11.26 -6.67 -0.64
N ARG A 186 -11.00 -5.40 -1.01
CA ARG A 186 -11.44 -4.25 -0.22
C ARG A 186 -12.95 -4.27 0.04
N SER A 187 -13.75 -4.64 -0.96
CA SER A 187 -15.22 -4.62 -0.85
C SER A 187 -15.77 -5.59 0.21
N ARG A 188 -14.97 -6.57 0.65
CA ARG A 188 -15.33 -7.50 1.72
C ARG A 188 -15.29 -6.87 3.11
N PHE A 189 -14.56 -5.76 3.27
CA PHE A 189 -14.47 -5.05 4.52
C PHE A 189 -15.64 -4.07 4.69
N LYS A 190 -16.48 -4.31 5.71
CA LYS A 190 -17.56 -3.38 6.08
C LYS A 190 -17.06 -2.03 6.56
N ILE A 191 -15.88 -2.03 7.18
CA ILE A 191 -15.22 -0.85 7.73
C ILE A 191 -13.90 -0.70 6.97
N GLU A 192 -13.78 0.38 6.22
CA GLU A 192 -12.60 0.67 5.40
C GLU A 192 -11.31 0.72 6.23
N GLU A 193 -11.40 1.22 7.46
CA GLU A 193 -10.28 1.23 8.41
C GLU A 193 -9.69 -0.17 8.66
N ASN A 194 -10.53 -1.20 8.71
CA ASN A 194 -10.07 -2.56 8.99
C ASN A 194 -9.28 -3.13 7.80
N PHE A 195 -9.67 -2.79 6.57
CA PHE A 195 -8.92 -3.14 5.38
C PHE A 195 -7.50 -2.55 5.43
N TYR A 196 -7.38 -1.27 5.75
CA TYR A 196 -6.07 -0.63 5.85
C TYR A 196 -5.21 -1.23 6.96
N LYS A 197 -5.81 -1.56 8.10
CA LYS A 197 -5.09 -2.22 9.20
C LYS A 197 -4.53 -3.58 8.77
N GLU A 198 -5.35 -4.43 8.16
CA GLU A 198 -4.87 -5.74 7.71
C GLU A 198 -3.78 -5.64 6.65
N CYS A 199 -3.89 -4.68 5.72
CA CYS A 199 -2.82 -4.43 4.75
C CYS A 199 -1.52 -4.01 5.45
N VAL A 200 -1.59 -3.09 6.42
CA VAL A 200 -0.42 -2.64 7.19
C VAL A 200 0.19 -3.80 7.98
N ASP A 201 -0.63 -4.61 8.63
CA ASP A 201 -0.18 -5.75 9.42
C ASP A 201 0.58 -6.75 8.54
N ILE A 202 0.03 -7.11 7.36
CA ILE A 202 0.72 -7.99 6.40
C ILE A 202 2.04 -7.38 5.94
N LEU A 203 2.07 -6.08 5.63
CA LEU A 203 3.28 -5.43 5.14
C LEU A 203 4.39 -5.43 6.19
N ILE A 204 4.04 -5.18 7.45
CA ILE A 204 4.99 -5.23 8.56
C ILE A 204 5.51 -6.66 8.78
N GLU A 205 4.63 -7.66 8.71
CA GLU A 205 4.96 -9.06 9.02
C GLU A 205 5.75 -9.74 7.89
N GLU A 206 5.35 -9.51 6.64
CA GLU A 206 5.80 -10.30 5.49
C GLU A 206 6.75 -9.52 4.58
N PHE A 207 6.74 -8.18 4.64
CA PHE A 207 7.51 -7.32 3.74
C PHE A 207 8.29 -6.20 4.46
N PRO A 208 9.07 -6.49 5.53
CA PRO A 208 9.83 -5.48 6.26
C PRO A 208 10.85 -4.74 5.36
N ASP A 209 11.38 -5.42 4.35
CA ASP A 209 12.34 -4.89 3.38
C ASP A 209 11.78 -3.74 2.53
N LEU A 210 10.45 -3.57 2.44
CA LEU A 210 9.84 -2.41 1.78
C LEU A 210 10.03 -1.12 2.56
N PHE A 211 10.25 -1.24 3.87
CA PHE A 211 10.41 -0.11 4.76
C PHE A 211 11.87 0.13 5.11
N ALA A 212 12.61 -0.96 5.31
CA ALA A 212 13.94 -0.96 5.88
C ALA A 212 15.01 -1.31 4.84
N SER A 213 15.92 -0.37 4.59
CA SER A 213 17.08 -0.52 3.71
C SER A 213 18.03 -1.66 4.11
N ASP A 214 18.04 -2.03 5.40
CA ASP A 214 18.82 -3.13 5.94
C ASP A 214 17.98 -4.37 6.27
N GLY A 215 16.71 -4.36 5.89
CA GLY A 215 15.72 -5.41 6.15
C GLY A 215 15.28 -5.55 7.61
N ASN A 216 15.73 -4.67 8.51
CA ASN A 216 15.37 -4.71 9.91
C ASN A 216 14.22 -3.75 10.22
N PHE A 217 13.12 -4.30 10.73
CA PHE A 217 11.94 -3.57 11.14
C PHE A 217 11.59 -3.91 12.59
N ASP A 218 12.18 -3.16 13.54
CA ASP A 218 12.17 -3.50 14.96
C ASP A 218 10.93 -2.95 15.67
N LEU A 219 10.23 -3.82 16.41
CA LEU A 219 9.11 -3.45 17.27
C LEU A 219 9.58 -3.15 18.70
N VAL A 220 9.21 -1.99 19.22
CA VAL A 220 9.41 -1.57 20.60
C VAL A 220 8.10 -1.13 21.21
N GLU A 221 7.71 -1.77 22.30
CA GLU A 221 6.52 -1.40 23.06
C GLU A 221 6.86 -0.35 24.13
N ILE A 222 6.08 0.72 24.21
CA ILE A 222 6.24 1.75 25.25
C ILE A 222 5.05 1.71 26.19
N GLU A 223 5.31 1.40 27.45
CA GLU A 223 4.30 1.51 28.51
C GLU A 223 3.94 2.99 28.70
N THR A 224 2.65 3.31 28.56
CA THR A 224 2.14 4.62 28.96
C THR A 224 1.52 4.52 30.35
N ILE A 225 1.41 5.65 31.05
CA ILE A 225 0.96 5.70 32.45
C ILE A 225 -0.52 5.27 32.58
N ASP A 226 -1.30 5.33 31.49
CA ASP A 226 -2.75 5.14 31.48
C ASP A 226 -3.27 4.17 30.39
N SER A 227 -2.41 3.47 29.65
CA SER A 227 -2.82 2.55 28.56
C SER A 227 -2.05 1.23 28.54
N ASP A 228 -2.59 0.27 27.78
CA ASP A 228 -1.84 -0.88 27.27
C ASP A 228 -0.59 -0.39 26.53
N ALA A 229 0.46 -1.20 26.52
CA ALA A 229 1.72 -0.84 25.88
C ALA A 229 1.51 -0.48 24.40
N GLU A 230 2.05 0.66 23.97
CA GLU A 230 1.86 1.16 22.60
C GLU A 230 3.02 0.70 21.70
N PRO A 231 2.75 0.13 20.51
CA PRO A 231 3.78 -0.38 19.61
C PRO A 231 4.41 0.76 18.78
N PHE A 232 5.74 0.80 18.76
CA PHE A 232 6.54 1.66 17.90
C PHE A 232 7.46 0.81 17.03
N TYR A 233 7.51 1.12 15.74
CA TYR A 233 8.38 0.48 14.77
C TYR A 233 9.57 1.36 14.45
N ILE A 234 10.76 0.75 14.41
CA ILE A 234 12.03 1.43 14.20
C ILE A 234 12.79 0.74 13.09
N TYR A 235 13.22 1.51 12.09
CA TYR A 235 13.87 0.97 10.90
C TYR A 235 14.75 2.01 10.22
N LYS A 236 15.64 1.58 9.31
CA LYS A 236 16.46 2.48 8.49
C LYS A 236 15.78 2.72 7.13
N PRO A 237 15.21 3.89 6.85
CA PRO A 237 14.54 4.13 5.58
C PRO A 237 15.54 4.12 4.40
N ASP A 238 15.07 3.76 3.21
CA ASP A 238 15.87 3.77 1.96
C ASP A 238 16.35 5.17 1.54
N TYR A 239 15.63 6.22 1.95
CA TYR A 239 16.02 7.59 1.69
C TYR A 239 16.65 8.18 2.95
N ASP A 240 17.95 8.48 2.85
CA ASP A 240 18.62 9.29 3.85
C ASP A 240 18.13 10.74 3.70
N TYR A 241 17.25 11.17 4.60
CA TYR A 241 16.76 12.56 4.65
C TYR A 241 17.81 13.54 5.21
N GLY A 242 19.06 13.09 5.35
CA GLY A 242 20.21 13.86 5.80
C GLY A 242 20.83 14.71 4.71
N ASP A 243 20.08 15.68 4.16
CA ASP A 243 20.62 16.86 3.45
C ASP A 243 19.74 18.11 3.66
#